data_AF-A0A7J7P8I5-F1
#
_entry.id   AF-A0A7J7P8I5-F1
#
_cell.length_a   1.000
_cell.length_b   1.000
_cell.length_c   1.000
_cell.angle_alpha   90.00
_cell.angle_beta   90.00
_cell.angle_gamma   90.00
#
_symmetry.space_group_name_H-M   'P 1'
#
loop_
_entity.id
_entity.type
_entity.pdbx_description
1 polymer ?
#
loop_
_entity_poly.entity_id
_entity_poly.type
_entity_poly.pdbx_seq_one_letter_code
_entity_poly.pdbx_strand_id
1 'polypeptide(L)'
;MEGVGKYKGDFWTLEEDKLFVEYIREHGNGRWSCVLKITGLKRGGRSCRLRWINYPRPTVKKGNFSKDEDDHIIHLHKLLYNRWSLFTGRIPG
;
A
#
# COMPACT_ATOMS: atom_id res chain seq x y z
N MET A 1 24.81 -19.65 3.98
CA MET A 1 24.24 -19.26 2.68
C MET A 1 22.86 -18.68 2.98
N GLU A 2 22.47 -17.44 2.75
CA GLU A 2 23.01 -16.26 2.07
C GLU A 2 22.42 -15.02 2.77
N GLY A 3 23.06 -13.86 2.58
CA GLY A 3 22.88 -12.66 3.39
C GLY A 3 21.45 -12.13 3.47
N VAL A 4 21.01 -11.85 4.70
CA VAL A 4 19.87 -10.97 4.98
C VAL A 4 20.28 -9.56 4.55
N GLY A 5 20.14 -9.29 3.25
CA GLY A 5 20.38 -7.97 2.68
C GLY A 5 19.47 -6.97 3.39
N LYS A 6 20.09 -5.91 3.95
CA LYS A 6 19.43 -4.72 4.49
C LYS A 6 18.39 -4.21 3.49
N TYR A 7 17.14 -4.64 3.62
CA TYR A 7 16.04 -4.06 2.86
C TYR A 7 15.90 -2.61 3.31
N LYS A 8 16.03 -1.65 2.38
CA LYS A 8 15.87 -0.22 2.67
C LYS A 8 14.52 -0.02 3.37
N GLY A 9 14.59 0.41 4.64
CA GLY A 9 13.43 0.68 5.48
C GLY A 9 12.66 1.94 5.08
N ASP A 10 13.23 2.76 4.21
CA ASP A 10 12.73 4.10 4.00
C ASP A 10 12.00 4.23 2.67
N PHE A 11 10.90 4.99 2.75
CA PHE A 11 10.06 5.59 1.70
C PHE A 11 10.32 5.13 0.25
N TRP A 12 9.26 4.66 -0.42
CA TRP A 12 9.30 4.37 -1.85
C TRP A 12 9.53 5.65 -2.64
N THR A 13 10.55 5.68 -3.49
CA THR A 13 10.76 6.81 -4.39
C THR A 13 9.79 6.74 -5.58
N LEU A 14 9.63 7.86 -6.27
CA LEU A 14 8.74 7.93 -7.42
C LEU A 14 9.21 7.03 -8.57
N GLU A 15 10.54 6.85 -8.70
CA GLU A 15 11.18 5.97 -9.69
C GLU A 15 10.93 4.50 -9.36
N GLU A 16 11.10 4.12 -8.08
CA GLU A 16 10.79 2.77 -7.60
C GLU A 16 9.32 2.41 -7.82
N ASP A 17 8.42 3.36 -7.57
CA ASP A 17 7.00 3.20 -7.83
C ASP A 17 6.67 3.03 -9.31
N LYS A 18 7.29 3.80 -10.19
CA LYS A 18 7.07 3.68 -11.65
C LYS A 18 7.41 2.28 -12.13
N LEU A 19 8.60 1.79 -11.77
CA LEU A 19 9.06 0.44 -12.12
C LEU A 19 8.14 -0.63 -11.50
N PHE A 20 7.66 -0.41 -10.29
CA PHE A 20 6.76 -1.33 -9.61
C PHE A 20 5.38 -1.40 -10.25
N VAL A 21 4.82 -0.26 -10.65
CA VAL A 21 3.52 -0.19 -11.34
C VAL A 21 3.62 -0.79 -12.74
N GLU A 22 4.71 -0.53 -13.47
CA GLU A 22 4.97 -1.12 -14.78
C GLU A 22 5.06 -2.64 -14.69
N TYR A 23 5.83 -3.17 -13.74
CA TYR A 23 5.92 -4.60 -13.48
C TYR A 23 4.54 -5.23 -13.23
N ILE A 24 3.69 -4.59 -12.42
CA ILE A 24 2.36 -5.13 -12.11
C ILE A 24 1.45 -5.06 -13.32
N ARG A 25 1.57 -4.00 -14.14
CA ARG A 25 0.82 -3.88 -15.39
C ARG A 25 1.16 -5.00 -16.37
N GLU A 26 2.42 -5.42 -16.43
CA GLU A 26 2.89 -6.47 -17.34
C GLU A 26 2.67 -7.89 -16.81
N HIS A 27 2.94 -8.15 -15.53
CA HIS A 27 2.97 -9.50 -14.96
C HIS A 27 1.78 -9.83 -14.03
N GLY A 28 0.96 -8.84 -13.72
CA GLY A 28 -0.10 -8.94 -12.72
C GLY A 28 0.40 -8.87 -11.27
N ASN A 29 -0.54 -8.84 -10.34
CA ASN A 29 -0.26 -8.83 -8.90
C ASN A 29 -0.02 -10.24 -8.33
N GLY A 30 0.77 -10.34 -7.25
CA GLY A 30 0.93 -11.58 -6.47
C GLY A 30 2.32 -12.22 -6.51
N ARG A 31 3.09 -12.02 -7.59
CA ARG A 31 4.46 -12.57 -7.74
C ARG A 31 5.53 -11.62 -7.17
N TRP A 32 5.37 -11.23 -5.90
CA TRP A 32 6.20 -10.19 -5.27
C TRP A 32 7.69 -10.54 -5.14
N SER A 33 8.03 -11.84 -5.08
CA SER A 33 9.42 -12.32 -5.06
C SER A 33 10.12 -12.16 -6.41
N CYS A 34 9.37 -12.15 -7.51
CA CYS A 34 9.90 -11.97 -8.86
C CYS A 34 10.16 -10.49 -9.19
N VAL A 35 9.50 -9.55 -8.49
CA VAL A 35 9.70 -8.10 -8.65
C VAL A 35 11.19 -7.75 -8.58
N LEU A 36 11.88 -8.14 -7.50
CA LEU A 36 13.32 -7.91 -7.31
C LEU A 36 14.17 -8.41 -8.48
N LYS A 37 13.83 -9.59 -9.03
CA LYS A 37 14.59 -10.22 -10.11
C LYS A 37 14.36 -9.56 -11.47
N ILE A 38 13.15 -9.06 -11.71
CA ILE A 38 12.73 -8.55 -13.02
C ILE A 38 13.03 -7.05 -13.13
N THR A 39 12.75 -6.27 -12.09
CA THR A 39 12.94 -4.81 -12.11
C THR A 39 14.26 -4.36 -11.48
N GLY A 40 14.98 -5.25 -10.80
CA GLY A 40 16.19 -4.90 -10.03
C GLY A 40 15.89 -4.10 -8.74
N LEU A 41 14.62 -3.90 -8.39
CA LEU A 41 14.20 -3.20 -7.17
C LEU A 41 14.71 -3.94 -5.93
N LYS A 42 15.61 -3.32 -5.15
CA LYS A 42 16.15 -3.86 -3.89
C LYS A 42 15.13 -3.84 -2.73
N ARG A 43 13.88 -4.19 -3.01
CA ARG A 43 12.75 -4.27 -2.08
C ARG A 43 12.37 -5.74 -1.87
N GLY A 44 12.15 -6.14 -0.62
CA GLY A 44 11.71 -7.49 -0.30
C GLY A 44 10.24 -7.70 -0.71
N GLY A 45 9.85 -8.94 -1.01
CA GLY A 45 8.49 -9.25 -1.47
C GLY A 45 7.37 -8.78 -0.51
N ARG A 46 7.64 -8.78 0.80
CA ARG A 46 6.73 -8.21 1.82
C ARG A 46 6.53 -6.70 1.62
N SER A 47 7.60 -5.96 1.32
CA SER A 47 7.54 -4.51 1.04
C SER A 47 6.75 -4.23 -0.23
N CYS A 48 6.98 -4.99 -1.30
CA CYS A 48 6.23 -4.89 -2.55
C CYS A 48 4.73 -5.13 -2.33
N ARG A 49 4.36 -6.21 -1.61
CA ARG A 49 2.96 -6.49 -1.27
C ARG A 49 2.30 -5.34 -0.50
N LEU A 50 2.99 -4.81 0.52
CA LEU A 50 2.49 -3.68 1.31
C LEU A 50 2.37 -2.41 0.46
N ARG A 51 3.33 -2.17 -0.44
CA ARG A 51 3.27 -1.02 -1.35
C ARG A 51 2.05 -1.11 -2.24
N TRP A 52 1.78 -2.28 -2.83
CA TRP A 52 0.61 -2.47 -3.69
C TRP A 52 -0.72 -2.27 -2.96
N ILE A 53 -0.87 -2.84 -1.76
CA ILE A 53 -2.12 -2.72 -0.98
C ILE A 53 -2.37 -1.28 -0.55
N ASN A 54 -1.30 -0.54 -0.21
CA ASN A 54 -1.38 0.85 0.20
C ASN A 54 -1.14 1.84 -0.97
N TYR A 55 -1.01 1.35 -2.20
CA TYR A 55 -0.73 2.22 -3.34
C TYR A 55 -1.99 3.06 -3.56
N PRO A 56 -1.89 4.40 -3.53
CA PRO A 56 -3.04 5.25 -3.68
C PRO A 56 -3.64 5.03 -5.07
N ARG A 57 -4.80 4.38 -5.12
CA ARG A 57 -5.53 4.22 -6.38
C ARG A 57 -5.98 5.61 -6.85
N PRO A 58 -6.02 5.85 -8.16
CA PRO A 58 -6.51 7.13 -8.71
C PRO A 58 -7.97 7.44 -8.30
N THR A 59 -8.73 6.44 -7.84
CA THR A 59 -10.10 6.59 -7.34
C THR A 59 -10.19 6.96 -5.85
N VAL A 60 -9.07 7.04 -5.13
CA VAL A 60 -9.04 7.42 -3.71
C VAL A 60 -8.89 8.93 -3.62
N LYS A 61 -9.80 9.60 -2.90
CA LYS A 61 -9.74 11.05 -2.65
C LYS A 61 -8.44 11.38 -1.94
N LYS A 62 -7.69 12.32 -2.54
CA LYS A 62 -6.52 12.95 -1.93
C LYS A 62 -6.97 14.29 -1.38
N GLY A 63 -7.23 14.35 -0.08
CA GLY A 63 -7.67 15.56 0.60
C GLY A 63 -7.96 15.31 2.08
N ASN A 64 -8.31 16.37 2.80
CA ASN A 64 -8.81 16.24 4.17
C ASN A 64 -10.15 15.51 4.16
N PHE A 65 -10.42 14.74 5.21
CA PHE A 65 -11.75 14.20 5.44
C PHE A 65 -12.76 15.36 5.52
N SER A 66 -13.92 15.14 4.93
CA SER A 66 -15.09 15.98 5.15
C SER A 66 -15.60 15.80 6.57
N LYS A 67 -16.33 16.79 7.08
CA LYS A 67 -16.91 16.72 8.43
C LYS A 67 -17.79 15.47 8.62
N ASP A 68 -18.52 15.07 7.58
CA ASP A 68 -19.36 13.85 7.60
C ASP A 68 -18.53 12.56 7.67
N GLU A 69 -17.35 12.53 7.06
CA GLU A 69 -16.41 11.41 7.16
C GLU A 69 -15.78 11.36 8.55
N ASP A 70 -15.41 12.50 9.12
CA ASP A 70 -14.89 12.60 10.50
C ASP A 70 -15.93 12.13 11.54
N ASP A 71 -17.17 12.60 11.43
CA ASP A 71 -18.26 12.19 12.32
C ASP A 71 -18.54 10.68 12.20
N HIS A 72 -18.45 10.12 10.98
CA HIS A 72 -18.52 8.67 10.76
C HIS A 72 -17.35 7.92 11.40
N ILE A 73 -16.11 8.42 11.28
CA ILE A 73 -14.92 7.80 11.90
C ILE A 73 -15.09 7.78 13.42
N ILE A 74 -15.55 8.89 14.02
CA ILE A 74 -15.80 8.99 15.46
C ILE A 74 -16.90 8.00 15.89
N HIS A 75 -17.99 7.91 15.12
CA HIS A 75 -19.06 6.97 15.40
C HIS A 75 -18.60 5.50 15.31
N LEU A 76 -17.88 5.14 14.25
CA LEU A 76 -17.31 3.81 14.06
C LEU A 76 -16.29 3.48 15.16
N HIS A 77 -15.49 4.46 15.60
CA HIS A 77 -14.55 4.28 16.71
C HIS A 77 -15.25 3.98 18.03
N LYS A 78 -16.38 4.65 18.32
CA LYS A 78 -17.19 4.34 19.51
C LYS A 78 -17.78 2.93 19.49
N LEU A 79 -18.14 2.41 18.31
CA LEU A 79 -18.75 1.09 18.16
C LEU A 79 -17.74 -0.06 18.06
N LEU A 80 -16.62 0.16 17.36
CA LEU A 80 -15.70 -0.88 16.93
C LEU A 80 -14.30 -0.75 17.54
N TYR A 81 -14.00 0.36 18.23
CA TYR A 81 -12.69 0.70 18.79
C TYR A 81 -11.57 0.63 17.72
N ASN A 82 -10.42 0.05 18.05
CA ASN A 82 -9.23 0.00 17.18
C ASN A 82 -9.31 -1.00 16.02
N ARG A 83 -10.51 -1.39 15.57
CA ARG A 83 -10.72 -2.34 14.46
C ARG A 83 -10.74 -1.63 13.10
N TRP A 84 -9.67 -0.90 12.77
CA TRP A 84 -9.54 -0.08 11.57
C TRP A 84 -9.82 -0.81 10.24
N SER A 85 -9.54 -2.12 10.16
CA SER A 85 -9.85 -2.93 8.98
C SER A 85 -11.35 -3.00 8.64
N LEU A 86 -12.23 -2.72 9.60
CA LEU A 86 -13.68 -2.66 9.41
C LEU A 86 -14.19 -1.27 9.01
N PHE A 87 -13.34 -0.25 9.10
CA PHE A 87 -13.70 1.15 8.85
C PHE A 87 -13.48 1.46 7.38
N THR A 88 -12.37 0.98 6.82
CA THR A 88 -11.94 1.21 5.43
C THR A 88 -12.91 0.69 4.37
N GLY A 89 -13.81 -0.25 4.71
CA GLY A 89 -14.87 -0.72 3.83
C GLY A 89 -16.18 0.08 3.93
N ARG A 90 -16.31 0.98 4.91
CA ARG A 90 -17.56 1.72 5.21
C ARG A 90 -17.44 3.23 5.00
N ILE A 91 -16.23 3.75 4.88
CA ILE A 91 -15.99 5.15 4.55
C ILE A 91 -15.85 5.23 3.02
N PRO A 92 -16.75 5.95 2.32
CA PRO A 92 -16.61 6.17 0.89
C PRO A 92 -15.32 6.93 0.63
N GLY A 93 -14.44 6.33 -0.18
CA GLY A 93 -13.11 6.87 -0.48
C GLY A 93 -13.11 8.07 -1.42
#